data_AF-A0A1G9YCF4-F1
#
_entry.id   AF-A0A1G9YCF4-F1
#
_cell.length_a   1.000
_cell.length_b   1.000
_cell.length_c   1.000
_cell.angle_alpha   90.00
_cell.angle_beta   90.00
_cell.angle_gamma   90.00
#
_symmetry.space_group_name_H-M   'P 1'
#
loop_
_entity.id
_entity.type
_entity.pdbx_description
1 polymer ?
#
loop_
_entity_poly.entity_id
_entity_poly.type
_entity_poly.pdbx_seq_one_letter_code
_entity_poly.pdbx_strand_id
1 'polypeptide(L)'
;MKTLLVSGAAGCAVGVLPLILGAAQPTQLLITAAASICGGLVTRAAQRSADPAPADAALPPRPIDAASAEPTRSALPVESHVAVAGRDVARDLVALEPLFSVTHEQLLSIVAQTEDAAGAIMMSLEALNAAQMRSAGCIADTRERIVGFAEQSDTALHTLAQSLGTYLDGRLRETRAERSTVDAAADQMRGLDTLIVSLEKVGASTRMLALNANIEASRAGIHGAGFKVIARELQDLAQASQAAMAEARAQVSNVQRTIAQVLTTDHGAEGTHSEQQRLESLMTELDGIARTTTQVLLGMVRTDLAEIASQTSAVGDQVLSVFGQVQFQDVVRQQIEAVDESNAMLRQCLDGLRQGLIGAEPAALIRPTAILETVRSRYVTQIQHRVDAQALGKATAGTDTPDIELF
;
A
#
# COMPACT_ATOMS: atom_id res chain seq x y z
N MET A 1 -10.08 41.74 -26.58
CA MET A 1 -10.88 40.68 -25.90
C MET A 1 -11.21 39.51 -26.85
N LYS A 2 -10.23 38.96 -27.57
CA LYS A 2 -10.38 37.70 -28.36
C LYS A 2 -9.07 36.93 -28.60
N THR A 3 -7.91 37.51 -28.26
CA THR A 3 -6.58 36.85 -28.35
C THR A 3 -6.03 36.34 -27.01
N LEU A 4 -6.71 36.61 -25.89
CA LEU A 4 -6.33 36.13 -24.54
C LEU A 4 -7.02 34.81 -24.13
N LEU A 5 -7.96 34.32 -24.94
CA LEU A 5 -8.75 33.11 -24.65
C LEU A 5 -8.22 31.84 -25.33
N VAL A 6 -7.19 31.93 -26.18
CA VAL A 6 -6.59 30.77 -26.87
C VAL A 6 -5.37 30.20 -26.11
N SER A 7 -4.79 30.95 -25.18
CA SER A 7 -3.69 30.47 -24.31
C SER A 7 -4.19 29.65 -23.11
N GLY A 8 -5.44 29.87 -22.66
CA GLY A 8 -6.02 29.20 -21.49
C GLY A 8 -6.57 27.80 -21.73
N ALA A 9 -6.71 27.35 -22.98
CA ALA A 9 -7.28 26.03 -23.31
C ALA A 9 -6.23 24.97 -23.68
N ALA A 10 -4.97 25.36 -23.93
CA ALA A 10 -3.89 24.41 -24.21
C ALA A 10 -3.23 23.82 -22.94
N GLY A 11 -3.44 24.45 -21.77
CA GLY A 11 -2.87 24.01 -20.49
C GLY A 11 -3.66 22.92 -19.75
N CYS A 12 -4.95 22.74 -20.05
CA CYS A 12 -5.80 21.79 -19.33
C CYS A 12 -5.84 20.38 -19.94
N ALA A 13 -5.28 20.16 -21.13
CA ALA A 13 -5.29 18.84 -21.77
C ALA A 13 -4.04 17.97 -21.46
N VAL A 14 -3.03 18.52 -20.79
CA VAL A 14 -1.77 17.79 -20.50
C VAL A 14 -1.77 17.13 -19.10
N GLY A 15 -2.73 17.49 -18.23
CA GLY A 15 -2.73 17.03 -16.83
C GLY A 15 -3.44 15.70 -16.55
N VAL A 16 -4.22 15.15 -17.48
CA VAL A 16 -5.07 13.96 -17.21
C VAL A 16 -4.50 12.67 -17.82
N LEU A 17 -3.51 12.75 -18.72
CA LEU A 17 -2.96 11.57 -19.38
C LEU A 17 -1.88 10.76 -18.61
N PRO A 18 -1.20 11.24 -17.53
CA PRO A 18 -0.17 10.42 -16.89
C PRO A 18 -0.70 9.46 -15.82
N LEU A 19 -2.01 9.46 -15.52
CA LEU A 19 -2.56 8.55 -14.49
C LEU A 19 -2.72 7.08 -14.96
N ILE A 20 -2.47 6.78 -16.24
CA ILE A 20 -2.68 5.44 -16.83
C ILE A 20 -1.36 4.73 -17.18
N LEU A 21 -0.21 5.42 -17.25
CA LEU A 21 1.09 4.77 -17.44
C LEU A 21 2.02 5.12 -16.26
N GLY A 22 2.20 4.16 -15.35
CA GLY A 22 2.97 4.27 -14.11
C GLY A 22 4.45 4.59 -14.30
N ALA A 23 4.77 5.87 -14.56
CA ALA A 23 6.14 6.36 -14.59
C ALA A 23 6.19 7.86 -14.22
N ALA A 24 5.97 8.19 -12.95
CA ALA A 24 6.46 9.45 -12.39
C ALA A 24 6.59 9.32 -10.86
N GLN A 25 7.81 9.42 -10.34
CA GLN A 25 8.05 9.51 -8.90
C GLN A 25 7.48 10.83 -8.34
N PRO A 26 6.85 10.82 -7.16
CA PRO A 26 6.20 11.98 -6.55
C PRO A 26 7.16 13.15 -6.23
N THR A 27 8.47 12.91 -6.28
CA THR A 27 9.51 13.92 -6.04
C THR A 27 9.63 14.97 -7.15
N GLN A 28 9.24 14.65 -8.40
CA GLN A 28 9.38 15.62 -9.51
C GLN A 28 8.24 16.66 -9.58
N LEU A 29 7.05 16.34 -9.04
CA LEU A 29 5.91 17.26 -8.98
C LEU A 29 6.07 18.34 -7.91
N LEU A 30 6.70 18.01 -6.78
CA LEU A 30 6.98 18.98 -5.70
C LEU A 30 8.08 19.99 -6.09
N ILE A 31 9.11 19.55 -6.82
CA ILE A 31 10.22 20.43 -7.25
C ILE A 31 9.74 21.44 -8.31
N THR A 32 8.83 21.03 -9.20
CA THR A 32 8.28 21.92 -10.24
C THR A 32 7.29 22.94 -9.67
N ALA A 33 6.52 22.59 -8.63
CA ALA A 33 5.65 23.53 -7.92
C ALA A 33 6.47 24.58 -7.12
N ALA A 34 7.53 24.16 -6.42
CA ALA A 34 8.40 25.06 -5.65
C ALA A 34 9.16 26.05 -6.56
N ALA A 35 9.62 25.62 -7.73
CA ALA A 35 10.32 26.49 -8.69
C ALA A 35 9.41 27.58 -9.29
N SER A 36 8.11 27.30 -9.47
CA SER A 36 7.14 28.28 -9.97
C SER A 36 6.79 29.36 -8.94
N ILE A 37 6.86 29.05 -7.64
CA ILE A 37 6.57 30.00 -6.56
C ILE A 37 7.77 30.93 -6.32
N CYS A 38 9.01 30.41 -6.39
CA CYS A 38 10.22 31.22 -6.23
C CYS A 38 10.51 32.12 -7.45
N GLY A 39 10.17 31.69 -8.68
CA GLY A 39 10.38 32.51 -9.89
C GLY A 39 9.49 33.76 -10.00
N GLY A 40 8.28 33.71 -9.43
CA GLY A 40 7.31 34.81 -9.46
C GLY A 40 7.61 35.96 -8.49
N LEU A 41 8.35 35.71 -7.42
CA LEU A 41 8.69 36.71 -6.41
C LEU A 41 9.91 37.56 -6.82
N VAL A 42 10.89 36.96 -7.48
CA VAL A 42 12.12 37.67 -7.91
C VAL A 42 11.86 38.62 -9.08
N THR A 43 10.93 38.29 -9.98
CA THR A 43 10.61 39.13 -11.15
C THR A 43 9.75 40.34 -10.81
N ARG A 44 8.91 40.27 -9.77
CA ARG A 44 8.09 41.43 -9.31
C ARG A 44 8.88 42.42 -8.44
N ALA A 45 9.89 41.97 -7.69
CA ALA A 45 10.74 42.86 -6.92
C ALA A 45 11.70 43.68 -7.82
N ALA A 46 12.20 43.10 -8.92
CA ALA A 46 13.16 43.75 -9.81
C ALA A 46 12.56 44.84 -10.73
N GLN A 47 11.23 44.89 -10.91
CA GLN A 47 10.58 45.84 -11.82
C GLN A 47 10.21 47.20 -11.18
N ARG A 48 10.33 47.36 -9.85
CA ARG A 48 10.01 48.63 -9.16
C ARG A 48 11.22 49.54 -8.90
N SER A 49 12.45 49.12 -9.20
CA SER A 49 13.68 49.83 -8.80
C SER A 49 14.45 50.50 -9.95
N ALA A 50 13.80 50.88 -11.05
CA ALA A 50 14.47 51.55 -12.16
C ALA A 50 13.78 52.87 -12.50
N ASP A 51 14.23 53.95 -11.87
CA ASP A 51 14.23 55.29 -12.46
C ASP A 51 15.51 56.02 -11.99
N PRO A 52 16.34 56.58 -12.91
CA PRO A 52 17.59 57.24 -12.54
C PRO A 52 17.38 58.72 -12.22
N ALA A 53 18.04 59.23 -11.19
CA ALA A 53 18.08 60.65 -10.85
C ALA A 53 18.99 61.44 -11.83
N PRO A 54 18.68 62.71 -12.17
CA PRO A 54 19.53 63.51 -13.04
C PRO A 54 20.72 64.12 -12.29
N ALA A 55 21.84 64.23 -13.02
CA ALA A 55 23.16 64.64 -12.57
C ALA A 55 23.32 66.16 -12.36
N ASP A 56 24.23 66.50 -11.43
CA ASP A 56 24.75 67.84 -11.12
C ASP A 56 25.23 68.60 -12.37
N ALA A 57 24.71 69.81 -12.56
CA ALA A 57 25.24 70.78 -13.52
C ALA A 57 25.98 71.90 -12.78
N ALA A 58 27.30 71.92 -12.94
CA ALA A 58 28.18 72.97 -12.44
C ALA A 58 27.88 74.34 -13.10
N LEU A 59 27.71 75.38 -12.28
CA LEU A 59 27.62 76.77 -12.73
C LEU A 59 29.02 77.43 -12.77
N PRO A 60 29.31 78.32 -13.75
CA PRO A 60 30.61 78.99 -13.87
C PRO A 60 30.70 80.22 -12.93
N PRO A 61 31.92 80.70 -12.59
CA PRO A 61 32.09 81.84 -11.69
C PRO A 61 31.85 83.16 -12.44
N ARG A 62 31.19 84.12 -11.78
CA ARG A 62 31.15 85.52 -12.19
C ARG A 62 31.77 86.42 -11.11
N PRO A 63 32.42 87.52 -11.51
CA PRO A 63 33.34 88.29 -10.66
C PRO A 63 32.60 89.17 -9.65
N ILE A 64 33.23 89.35 -8.49
CA ILE A 64 32.82 90.27 -7.43
C ILE A 64 33.33 91.66 -7.80
N ASP A 65 32.43 92.56 -8.20
CA ASP A 65 32.69 93.99 -8.17
C ASP A 65 32.23 94.58 -6.84
N ALA A 66 33.18 95.18 -6.13
CA ALA A 66 32.97 95.91 -4.90
C ALA A 66 32.39 97.30 -5.20
N ALA A 67 31.18 97.58 -4.72
CA ALA A 67 30.68 98.95 -4.60
C ALA A 67 29.64 99.04 -3.46
N SER A 68 30.16 99.38 -2.27
CA SER A 68 29.58 100.32 -1.31
C SER A 68 28.07 100.62 -1.37
N ALA A 69 27.30 100.06 -0.44
CA ALA A 69 26.22 100.76 0.26
C ALA A 69 25.69 99.93 1.44
N GLU A 70 25.98 100.36 2.66
CA GLU A 70 25.12 100.13 3.81
C GLU A 70 24.73 101.52 4.36
N PRO A 71 23.65 101.68 5.16
CA PRO A 71 22.56 100.76 5.43
C PRO A 71 21.18 101.45 5.29
N THR A 72 20.14 100.73 4.84
CA THR A 72 18.77 101.13 5.20
C THR A 72 18.01 99.91 5.64
N ARG A 73 17.69 99.89 6.95
CA ARG A 73 16.82 98.91 7.58
C ARG A 73 15.50 98.80 6.82
N SER A 74 15.24 97.61 6.32
CA SER A 74 13.89 97.06 6.18
C SER A 74 14.00 95.57 6.51
N ALA A 75 13.91 95.26 7.81
CA ALA A 75 13.71 93.88 8.25
C ALA A 75 12.36 93.41 7.73
N LEU A 76 12.37 92.74 6.57
CA LEU A 76 11.27 91.89 6.14
C LEU A 76 11.33 90.58 6.97
N PRO A 77 10.19 90.01 7.39
CA PRO A 77 10.12 88.95 8.40
C PRO A 77 10.45 87.55 7.85
N VAL A 78 11.49 87.42 7.02
CA VAL A 78 11.86 86.13 6.39
C VAL A 78 12.57 85.20 7.38
N GLU A 79 13.32 85.75 8.35
CA GLU A 79 13.92 84.95 9.43
C GLU A 79 12.89 84.28 10.35
N SER A 80 11.65 84.78 10.41
CA SER A 80 10.62 84.22 11.28
C SER A 80 9.97 82.96 10.70
N HIS A 81 9.68 82.93 9.40
CA HIS A 81 8.98 81.81 8.77
C HIS A 81 9.85 80.57 8.65
N VAL A 82 11.13 80.72 8.26
CA VAL A 82 12.07 79.59 8.14
C VAL A 82 12.43 79.01 9.52
N ALA A 83 12.57 79.86 10.54
CA ALA A 83 12.85 79.41 11.91
C ALA A 83 11.63 78.77 12.60
N VAL A 84 10.40 79.14 12.22
CA VAL A 84 9.17 78.47 12.67
C VAL A 84 8.99 77.14 11.93
N ALA A 85 9.12 77.13 10.60
CA ALA A 85 9.04 75.91 9.79
C ALA A 85 10.10 74.88 10.20
N GLY A 86 11.34 75.30 10.45
CA GLY A 86 12.41 74.42 10.93
C GLY A 86 12.14 73.82 12.31
N ARG A 87 11.51 74.57 13.23
CA ARG A 87 11.11 74.05 14.55
C ARG A 87 9.96 73.06 14.46
N ASP A 88 8.98 73.31 13.59
CA ASP A 88 7.85 72.39 13.38
C ASP A 88 8.30 71.11 12.68
N VAL A 89 9.21 71.19 11.72
CA VAL A 89 9.83 70.01 11.08
C VAL A 89 10.65 69.21 12.08
N ALA A 90 11.46 69.87 12.93
CA ALA A 90 12.21 69.17 13.97
C ALA A 90 11.27 68.43 14.96
N ARG A 91 10.12 69.03 15.30
CA ARG A 91 9.09 68.37 16.13
C ARG A 91 8.48 67.16 15.43
N ASP A 92 8.13 67.29 14.15
CA ASP A 92 7.54 66.19 13.39
C ASP A 92 8.54 65.05 13.12
N LEU A 93 9.82 65.36 12.90
CA LEU A 93 10.88 64.34 12.79
C LEU A 93 11.03 63.53 14.09
N VAL A 94 10.98 64.18 15.26
CA VAL A 94 10.99 63.46 16.55
C VAL A 94 9.72 62.61 16.72
N ALA A 95 8.59 63.07 16.21
CA ALA A 95 7.33 62.32 16.26
C ALA A 95 7.27 61.11 15.29
N LEU A 96 8.27 60.93 14.42
CA LEU A 96 8.42 59.73 13.58
C LEU A 96 9.11 58.56 14.29
N GLU A 97 9.86 58.81 15.37
CA GLU A 97 10.56 57.76 16.14
C GLU A 97 9.64 56.58 16.53
N PRO A 98 8.42 56.81 17.07
CA PRO A 98 7.54 55.71 17.44
C PRO A 98 6.99 54.96 16.22
N LEU A 99 6.86 55.63 15.07
CA LEU A 99 6.43 54.99 13.83
C LEU A 99 7.50 54.02 13.30
N PHE A 100 8.77 54.42 13.32
CA PHE A 100 9.88 53.53 12.95
C PHE A 100 10.01 52.36 13.91
N SER A 101 9.79 52.57 15.21
CA SER A 101 9.78 51.48 16.19
C SER A 101 8.64 50.49 15.94
N VAL A 102 7.40 50.95 15.75
CA VAL A 102 6.25 50.08 15.47
C VAL A 102 6.42 49.31 14.15
N THR A 103 6.84 49.98 13.08
CA THR A 103 7.06 49.31 11.78
C THR A 103 8.20 48.30 11.83
N HIS A 104 9.28 48.59 12.57
CA HIS A 104 10.37 47.64 12.80
C HIS A 104 9.90 46.40 13.57
N GLU A 105 9.18 46.58 14.67
CA GLU A 105 8.65 45.49 15.48
C GLU A 105 7.60 44.64 14.72
N GLN A 106 6.78 45.27 13.86
CA GLN A 106 5.89 44.54 12.96
C GLN A 106 6.63 43.70 11.94
N LEU A 107 7.70 44.23 11.33
CA LEU A 107 8.54 43.44 10.41
C LEU A 107 9.23 42.27 11.12
N LEU A 108 9.73 42.48 12.34
CA LEU A 108 10.28 41.38 13.16
C LEU A 108 9.21 40.34 13.48
N SER A 109 7.99 40.77 13.80
CA SER A 109 6.88 39.84 14.05
C SER A 109 6.49 39.03 12.81
N ILE A 110 6.50 39.64 11.62
CA ILE A 110 6.29 38.92 10.35
C ILE A 110 7.36 37.84 10.18
N VAL A 111 8.63 38.19 10.36
CA VAL A 111 9.74 37.23 10.23
C VAL A 111 9.55 36.07 11.21
N ALA A 112 9.30 36.36 12.48
CA ALA A 112 9.09 35.33 13.50
C ALA A 112 7.91 34.41 13.15
N GLN A 113 6.74 34.96 12.79
CA GLN A 113 5.57 34.16 12.39
C GLN A 113 5.85 33.29 11.17
N THR A 114 6.60 33.80 10.18
CA THR A 114 6.96 33.02 8.98
C THR A 114 7.95 31.90 9.29
N GLU A 115 8.90 32.13 10.20
CA GLU A 115 9.86 31.12 10.64
C GLU A 115 9.16 30.02 11.45
N ASP A 116 8.29 30.40 12.40
CA ASP A 116 7.50 29.46 13.20
C ASP A 116 6.58 28.60 12.33
N ALA A 117 5.87 29.22 11.38
CA ALA A 117 5.02 28.50 10.44
C ALA A 117 5.83 27.56 9.52
N ALA A 118 6.98 28.01 9.00
CA ALA A 118 7.85 27.17 8.19
C ALA A 118 8.38 25.96 8.98
N GLY A 119 8.76 26.17 10.25
CA GLY A 119 9.17 25.10 11.17
C GLY A 119 8.05 24.10 11.43
N ALA A 120 6.84 24.58 11.72
CA ALA A 120 5.66 23.74 11.96
C ALA A 120 5.29 22.91 10.72
N ILE A 121 5.35 23.51 9.52
CA ILE A 121 5.10 22.81 8.25
C ILE A 121 6.18 21.75 8.02
N MET A 122 7.47 22.06 8.25
CA MET A 122 8.56 21.08 8.10
C MET A 122 8.36 19.88 9.04
N MET A 123 8.10 20.11 10.32
CA MET A 123 7.83 19.04 11.28
C MET A 123 6.62 18.20 10.87
N SER A 124 5.56 18.84 10.38
CA SER A 124 4.35 18.14 9.92
C SER A 124 4.62 17.31 8.65
N LEU A 125 5.42 17.81 7.71
CA LEU A 125 5.85 17.08 6.51
C LEU A 125 6.76 15.90 6.84
N GLU A 126 7.67 16.04 7.80
CA GLU A 126 8.49 14.92 8.30
C GLU A 126 7.62 13.84 8.94
N ALA A 127 6.66 14.24 9.78
CA ALA A 127 5.72 13.33 10.41
C ALA A 127 4.84 12.61 9.38
N LEU A 128 4.39 13.33 8.34
CA LEU A 128 3.64 12.81 7.21
C LEU A 128 4.45 11.78 6.42
N ASN A 129 5.70 12.12 6.06
CA ASN A 129 6.59 11.23 5.33
C ASN A 129 6.88 9.95 6.14
N ALA A 130 7.12 10.09 7.45
CA ALA A 130 7.31 8.95 8.34
C ALA A 130 6.06 8.06 8.43
N ALA A 131 4.86 8.65 8.52
CA ALA A 131 3.60 7.90 8.50
C ALA A 131 3.40 7.17 7.17
N GLN A 132 3.70 7.82 6.05
CA GLN A 132 3.60 7.21 4.74
C GLN A 132 4.61 6.07 4.53
N MET A 133 5.85 6.21 5.02
CA MET A 133 6.83 5.12 4.99
C MET A 133 6.39 3.92 5.84
N ARG A 134 5.80 4.16 7.02
CA ARG A 134 5.23 3.08 7.84
C ARG A 134 4.10 2.35 7.12
N SER A 135 3.20 3.09 6.46
CA SER A 135 2.10 2.50 5.68
C SER A 135 2.60 1.70 4.49
N ALA A 136 3.56 2.22 3.73
CA ALA A 136 4.19 1.48 2.63
C ALA A 136 4.90 0.21 3.12
N GLY A 137 5.57 0.27 4.27
CA GLY A 137 6.21 -0.89 4.91
C GLY A 137 5.20 -1.97 5.33
N CYS A 138 4.10 -1.59 5.96
CA CYS A 138 3.02 -2.50 6.34
C CYS A 138 2.40 -3.19 5.11
N ILE A 139 2.17 -2.46 4.02
CA ILE A 139 1.68 -3.02 2.75
C ILE A 139 2.68 -4.02 2.16
N ALA A 140 3.97 -3.73 2.20
CA ALA A 140 5.02 -4.61 1.69
C ALA A 140 5.12 -5.91 2.51
N ASP A 141 5.11 -5.80 3.85
CA ASP A 141 5.12 -6.95 4.77
C ASP A 141 3.89 -7.84 4.59
N THR A 142 2.71 -7.23 4.52
CA THR A 142 1.44 -7.91 4.24
C THR A 142 1.51 -8.70 2.94
N ARG A 143 2.05 -8.08 1.89
CA ARG A 143 2.21 -8.73 0.58
C ARG A 143 3.14 -9.93 0.68
N GLU A 144 4.28 -9.79 1.36
CA GLU A 144 5.24 -10.88 1.53
C GLU A 144 4.64 -12.06 2.31
N ARG A 145 3.95 -11.77 3.42
CA ARG A 145 3.25 -12.78 4.23
C ARG A 145 2.18 -13.53 3.44
N ILE A 146 1.36 -12.82 2.65
CA ILE A 146 0.32 -13.42 1.80
C ILE A 146 0.94 -14.32 0.74
N VAL A 147 1.96 -13.85 0.03
CA VAL A 147 2.63 -14.63 -1.03
C VAL A 147 3.30 -15.86 -0.43
N GLY A 148 4.07 -15.71 0.64
CA GLY A 148 4.76 -16.83 1.29
C GLY A 148 3.79 -17.89 1.82
N PHE A 149 2.67 -17.48 2.42
CA PHE A 149 1.66 -18.42 2.89
C PHE A 149 0.92 -19.12 1.73
N ALA A 150 0.66 -18.41 0.63
CA ALA A 150 0.06 -18.99 -0.57
C ALA A 150 0.97 -20.03 -1.22
N GLU A 151 2.27 -19.74 -1.37
CA GLU A 151 3.27 -20.67 -1.89
C GLU A 151 3.42 -21.91 -1.01
N GLN A 152 3.43 -21.72 0.31
CA GLN A 152 3.50 -22.83 1.27
C GLN A 152 2.25 -23.72 1.19
N SER A 153 1.06 -23.12 1.09
CA SER A 153 -0.20 -23.84 0.93
C SER A 153 -0.26 -24.60 -0.39
N ASP A 154 0.17 -23.99 -1.49
CA ASP A 154 0.24 -24.62 -2.81
C ASP A 154 1.19 -25.83 -2.82
N THR A 155 2.37 -25.68 -2.20
CA THR A 155 3.32 -26.79 -2.03
C THR A 155 2.73 -27.93 -1.20
N ALA A 156 2.00 -27.63 -0.14
CA ALA A 156 1.34 -28.63 0.70
C ALA A 156 0.24 -29.37 -0.08
N LEU A 157 -0.62 -28.65 -0.81
CA LEU A 157 -1.65 -29.22 -1.67
C LEU A 157 -1.05 -30.09 -2.78
N HIS A 158 0.03 -29.63 -3.41
CA HIS A 158 0.72 -30.39 -4.45
C HIS A 158 1.30 -31.70 -3.90
N THR A 159 1.96 -31.65 -2.75
CA THR A 159 2.53 -32.82 -2.08
C THR A 159 1.44 -33.83 -1.72
N LEU A 160 0.32 -33.36 -1.17
CA LEU A 160 -0.81 -34.22 -0.80
C LEU A 160 -1.46 -34.84 -2.05
N ALA A 161 -1.70 -34.05 -3.10
CA ALA A 161 -2.23 -34.54 -4.38
C ALA A 161 -1.31 -35.59 -5.02
N GLN A 162 0.01 -35.37 -4.97
CA GLN A 162 0.99 -36.35 -5.45
C GLN A 162 0.96 -37.64 -4.62
N SER A 163 0.85 -37.55 -3.30
CA SER A 163 0.73 -38.72 -2.42
C SER A 163 -0.54 -39.53 -2.68
N LEU A 164 -1.65 -38.85 -2.99
CA LEU A 164 -2.90 -39.49 -3.39
C LEU A 164 -2.75 -40.19 -4.75
N GLY A 165 -2.09 -39.52 -5.71
CA GLY A 165 -1.83 -40.09 -7.03
C GLY A 165 -0.97 -41.35 -6.98
N THR A 166 0.11 -41.34 -6.20
CA THR A 166 0.98 -42.53 -6.03
C THR A 166 0.27 -43.66 -5.29
N TYR A 167 -0.56 -43.33 -4.30
CA TYR A 167 -1.38 -44.31 -3.59
C TYR A 167 -2.40 -45.00 -4.51
N LEU A 168 -3.16 -44.23 -5.27
CA LEU A 168 -4.14 -44.77 -6.23
C LEU A 168 -3.50 -45.63 -7.32
N ASP A 169 -2.34 -45.20 -7.84
CA ASP A 169 -1.59 -45.97 -8.84
C ASP A 169 -1.03 -47.28 -8.25
N GLY A 170 -0.52 -47.24 -7.01
CA GLY A 170 -0.10 -48.43 -6.26
C GLY A 170 -1.26 -49.44 -6.10
N ARG A 171 -2.44 -48.95 -5.70
CA ARG A 171 -3.64 -49.79 -5.53
C ARG A 171 -4.14 -50.40 -6.83
N LEU A 172 -4.18 -49.62 -7.90
CA LEU A 172 -4.52 -50.12 -9.24
C LEU A 172 -3.54 -51.21 -9.73
N ARG A 173 -2.28 -51.20 -9.30
CA ARG A 173 -1.34 -52.30 -9.59
C ARG A 173 -1.62 -53.53 -8.74
N GLU A 174 -1.84 -53.36 -7.45
CA GLU A 174 -2.10 -54.46 -6.51
C GLU A 174 -3.38 -55.23 -6.88
N THR A 175 -4.49 -54.53 -7.13
CA THR A 175 -5.74 -55.16 -7.58
C THR A 175 -5.59 -55.91 -8.91
N ARG A 176 -4.78 -55.39 -9.85
CA ARG A 176 -4.48 -56.10 -11.11
C ARG A 176 -3.65 -57.36 -10.87
N ALA A 177 -2.67 -57.29 -9.96
CA ALA A 177 -1.84 -58.43 -9.61
C ALA A 177 -2.67 -59.54 -8.92
N GLU A 178 -3.52 -59.18 -7.96
CA GLU A 178 -4.47 -60.11 -7.32
C GLU A 178 -5.41 -60.75 -8.33
N ARG A 179 -5.95 -59.97 -9.28
CA ARG A 179 -6.84 -60.53 -10.30
C ARG A 179 -6.10 -61.53 -11.21
N SER A 180 -4.86 -61.21 -11.58
CA SER A 180 -4.00 -62.10 -12.37
C SER A 180 -3.70 -63.43 -11.66
N THR A 181 -3.41 -63.39 -10.34
CA THR A 181 -3.16 -64.63 -9.57
C THR A 181 -4.41 -65.48 -9.43
N VAL A 182 -5.57 -64.86 -9.25
CA VAL A 182 -6.86 -65.56 -9.20
C VAL A 182 -7.20 -66.20 -10.55
N ASP A 183 -6.97 -65.50 -11.67
CA ASP A 183 -7.17 -66.05 -13.02
C ASP A 183 -6.24 -67.25 -13.27
N ALA A 184 -4.97 -67.16 -12.87
CA ALA A 184 -4.02 -68.27 -12.98
C ALA A 184 -4.44 -69.48 -12.14
N ALA A 185 -4.96 -69.26 -10.92
CA ALA A 185 -5.50 -70.33 -10.08
C ALA A 185 -6.75 -70.97 -10.71
N ALA A 186 -7.62 -70.17 -11.33
CA ALA A 186 -8.80 -70.67 -12.06
C ALA A 186 -8.39 -71.56 -13.24
N ASP A 187 -7.36 -71.17 -13.99
CA ASP A 187 -6.81 -71.94 -15.10
C ASP A 187 -6.21 -73.28 -14.62
N GLN A 188 -5.45 -73.26 -13.53
CA GLN A 188 -4.91 -74.50 -12.92
C GLN A 188 -6.01 -75.45 -12.48
N MET A 189 -7.10 -74.94 -11.88
CA MET A 189 -8.24 -75.77 -11.48
C MET A 189 -8.98 -76.39 -12.67
N ARG A 190 -9.06 -75.70 -13.81
CA ARG A 190 -9.58 -76.28 -15.06
C ARG A 190 -8.67 -77.40 -15.56
N GLY A 191 -7.34 -77.20 -15.50
CA GLY A 191 -6.36 -78.25 -15.80
C GLY A 191 -6.53 -79.50 -14.93
N LEU A 192 -6.71 -79.32 -13.61
CA LEU A 192 -6.94 -80.44 -12.68
C LEU A 192 -8.23 -81.22 -12.99
N ASP A 193 -9.32 -80.55 -13.34
CA ASP A 193 -10.55 -81.26 -13.73
C ASP A 193 -10.34 -82.12 -14.98
N THR A 194 -9.59 -81.64 -15.98
CA THR A 194 -9.26 -82.46 -17.17
C THR A 194 -8.41 -83.69 -16.83
N LEU A 195 -7.49 -83.56 -15.88
CA LEU A 195 -6.66 -84.66 -15.37
C LEU A 195 -7.51 -85.70 -14.64
N ILE A 196 -8.43 -85.27 -13.79
CA ILE A 196 -9.37 -86.15 -13.08
C ILE A 196 -10.22 -86.93 -14.09
N VAL A 197 -10.79 -86.27 -15.10
CA VAL A 197 -11.55 -86.93 -16.18
C VAL A 197 -10.71 -87.98 -16.92
N SER A 198 -9.43 -87.70 -17.17
CA SER A 198 -8.53 -88.68 -17.79
C SER A 198 -8.26 -89.88 -16.87
N LEU A 199 -8.08 -89.65 -15.57
CA LEU A 199 -7.86 -90.71 -14.59
C LEU A 199 -9.12 -91.58 -14.38
N GLU A 200 -10.31 -90.99 -14.43
CA GLU A 200 -11.58 -91.73 -14.43
C GLU A 200 -11.68 -92.69 -15.62
N LYS A 201 -11.28 -92.25 -16.83
CA LYS A 201 -11.23 -93.11 -18.03
C LYS A 201 -10.25 -94.26 -17.88
N VAL A 202 -9.07 -94.01 -17.30
CA VAL A 202 -8.07 -95.05 -17.00
C VAL A 202 -8.65 -96.03 -15.99
N GLY A 203 -9.22 -95.55 -14.88
CA GLY A 203 -9.85 -96.39 -13.86
C GLY A 203 -10.98 -97.26 -14.42
N ALA A 204 -11.82 -96.71 -15.30
CA ALA A 204 -12.87 -97.47 -15.99
C ALA A 204 -12.30 -98.56 -16.92
N SER A 205 -11.23 -98.24 -17.65
CA SER A 205 -10.54 -99.21 -18.52
C SER A 205 -9.87 -100.32 -17.72
N THR A 206 -9.22 -99.99 -16.60
CA THR A 206 -8.62 -100.96 -15.66
C THR A 206 -9.68 -101.86 -15.06
N ARG A 207 -10.84 -101.32 -14.67
CA ARG A 207 -11.98 -102.11 -14.16
C ARG A 207 -12.51 -103.09 -15.21
N MET A 208 -12.62 -102.66 -16.46
CA MET A 208 -12.98 -103.52 -17.60
C MET A 208 -11.95 -104.64 -17.83
N LEU A 209 -10.65 -104.32 -17.79
CA LEU A 209 -9.57 -105.30 -17.91
C LEU A 209 -9.59 -106.32 -16.77
N ALA A 210 -9.79 -105.86 -15.52
CA ALA A 210 -9.90 -106.71 -14.35
C ALA A 210 -11.10 -107.66 -14.44
N LEU A 211 -12.24 -107.17 -14.92
CA LEU A 211 -13.44 -107.98 -15.17
C LEU A 211 -13.17 -109.06 -16.22
N ASN A 212 -12.56 -108.69 -17.35
CA ASN A 212 -12.20 -109.65 -18.40
C ASN A 212 -11.21 -110.71 -17.89
N ALA A 213 -10.22 -110.30 -17.08
CA ALA A 213 -9.28 -111.23 -16.46
C ALA A 213 -9.96 -112.17 -15.46
N ASN A 214 -10.95 -111.69 -14.68
CA ASN A 214 -11.71 -112.51 -13.74
C ASN A 214 -12.61 -113.55 -14.46
N ILE A 215 -13.21 -113.16 -15.59
CA ILE A 215 -13.97 -114.06 -16.46
C ILE A 215 -13.04 -115.16 -16.99
N GLU A 216 -11.89 -114.80 -17.55
CA GLU A 216 -10.97 -115.76 -18.15
C GLU A 216 -10.30 -116.66 -17.10
N ALA A 217 -9.99 -116.11 -15.92
CA ALA A 217 -9.54 -116.89 -14.76
C ALA A 217 -10.60 -117.88 -14.27
N SER A 218 -11.89 -117.50 -14.31
CA SER A 218 -12.99 -118.41 -13.99
C SER A 218 -13.20 -119.48 -15.08
N ARG A 219 -12.90 -119.15 -16.34
CA ARG A 219 -12.97 -120.06 -17.49
C ARG A 219 -11.87 -121.12 -17.48
N ALA A 220 -10.68 -120.78 -16.99
CA ALA A 220 -9.53 -121.68 -16.84
C ALA A 220 -9.65 -122.67 -15.66
N GLY A 221 -10.71 -122.59 -14.84
CA GLY A 221 -10.98 -123.51 -13.74
C GLY A 221 -9.88 -123.53 -12.69
N ILE A 222 -9.30 -124.70 -12.40
CA ILE A 222 -8.27 -124.89 -11.37
C ILE A 222 -6.96 -124.15 -11.73
N HIS A 223 -6.62 -124.07 -13.02
CA HIS A 223 -5.43 -123.38 -13.51
C HIS A 223 -5.53 -121.84 -13.41
N GLY A 224 -6.74 -121.30 -13.27
CA GLY A 224 -6.99 -119.86 -13.17
C GLY A 224 -7.09 -119.32 -11.73
N ALA A 225 -6.98 -120.16 -10.70
CA ALA A 225 -7.24 -119.77 -9.32
C ALA A 225 -6.36 -118.59 -8.83
N GLY A 226 -5.06 -118.58 -9.17
CA GLY A 226 -4.15 -117.47 -8.84
C GLY A 226 -4.46 -116.18 -9.60
N PHE A 227 -4.82 -116.28 -10.88
CA PHE A 227 -5.23 -115.13 -11.70
C PHE A 227 -6.54 -114.51 -11.22
N LYS A 228 -7.43 -115.32 -10.63
CA LYS A 228 -8.68 -114.83 -10.06
C LYS A 228 -8.46 -113.92 -8.85
N VAL A 229 -7.46 -114.22 -8.01
CA VAL A 229 -7.06 -113.35 -6.89
C VAL A 229 -6.51 -112.03 -7.42
N ILE A 230 -5.61 -112.07 -8.40
CA ILE A 230 -5.04 -110.85 -9.03
C ILE A 230 -6.13 -110.00 -9.70
N ALA A 231 -7.05 -110.63 -10.42
CA ALA A 231 -8.14 -109.93 -11.09
C ALA A 231 -9.10 -109.26 -10.09
N ARG A 232 -9.35 -109.90 -8.94
CA ARG A 232 -10.13 -109.32 -7.84
C ARG A 232 -9.41 -108.12 -7.22
N GLU A 233 -8.11 -108.25 -6.94
CA GLU A 233 -7.30 -107.16 -6.39
C GLU A 233 -7.25 -105.95 -7.34
N LEU A 234 -7.11 -106.18 -8.65
CA LEU A 234 -7.18 -105.14 -9.68
C LEU A 234 -8.54 -104.46 -9.74
N GLN A 235 -9.63 -105.22 -9.52
CA GLN A 235 -10.99 -104.70 -9.51
C GLN A 235 -11.25 -103.83 -8.27
N ASP A 236 -10.79 -104.28 -7.10
CA ASP A 236 -10.88 -103.54 -5.84
C ASP A 236 -10.03 -102.24 -5.92
N LEU A 237 -8.82 -102.31 -6.50
CA LEU A 237 -7.97 -101.15 -6.75
C LEU A 237 -8.61 -100.14 -7.71
N ALA A 238 -9.23 -100.62 -8.81
CA ALA A 238 -9.93 -99.75 -9.76
C ALA A 238 -11.14 -99.07 -9.12
N GLN A 239 -11.87 -99.76 -8.25
CA GLN A 239 -13.00 -99.20 -7.51
C GLN A 239 -12.57 -98.16 -6.46
N ALA A 240 -11.49 -98.44 -5.71
CA ALA A 240 -10.90 -97.49 -4.78
C ALA A 240 -10.36 -96.24 -5.51
N SER A 241 -9.73 -96.42 -6.67
CA SER A 241 -9.25 -95.32 -7.52
C SER A 241 -10.41 -94.45 -8.02
N GLN A 242 -11.52 -95.04 -8.47
CA GLN A 242 -12.71 -94.29 -8.87
C GLN A 242 -13.33 -93.48 -7.71
N ALA A 243 -13.38 -94.06 -6.51
CA ALA A 243 -13.86 -93.34 -5.32
C ALA A 243 -12.96 -92.16 -4.96
N ALA A 244 -11.65 -92.34 -4.98
CA ALA A 244 -10.67 -91.27 -4.74
C ALA A 244 -10.76 -90.14 -5.80
N MET A 245 -10.99 -90.49 -7.07
CA MET A 245 -11.18 -89.50 -8.13
C MET A 245 -12.49 -88.70 -7.95
N ALA A 246 -13.57 -89.33 -7.50
CA ALA A 246 -14.83 -88.63 -7.20
C ALA A 246 -14.67 -87.63 -6.03
N GLU A 247 -13.90 -87.99 -5.01
CA GLU A 247 -13.56 -87.10 -3.90
C GLU A 247 -12.67 -85.92 -4.34
N ALA A 248 -11.65 -86.20 -5.15
CA ALA A 248 -10.81 -85.16 -5.76
C ALA A 248 -11.64 -84.19 -6.61
N ARG A 249 -12.63 -84.71 -7.37
CA ARG A 249 -13.53 -83.89 -8.18
C ARG A 249 -14.41 -82.98 -7.31
N ALA A 250 -14.92 -83.49 -6.20
CA ALA A 250 -15.68 -82.69 -5.24
C ALA A 250 -14.80 -81.56 -4.63
N GLN A 251 -13.54 -81.84 -4.31
CA GLN A 251 -12.60 -80.83 -3.83
C GLN A 251 -12.30 -79.76 -4.90
N VAL A 252 -12.00 -80.16 -6.14
CA VAL A 252 -11.76 -79.21 -7.25
C VAL A 252 -13.00 -78.34 -7.49
N SER A 253 -14.21 -78.93 -7.47
CA SER A 253 -15.46 -78.16 -7.61
C SER A 253 -15.66 -77.17 -6.46
N ASN A 254 -15.30 -77.54 -5.23
CA ASN A 254 -15.35 -76.62 -4.10
C ASN A 254 -14.37 -75.47 -4.28
N VAL A 255 -13.12 -75.73 -4.68
CA VAL A 255 -12.12 -74.68 -4.92
C VAL A 255 -12.55 -73.77 -6.09
N GLN A 256 -13.07 -74.32 -7.19
CA GLN A 256 -13.60 -73.54 -8.30
C GLN A 256 -14.76 -72.63 -7.86
N ARG A 257 -15.64 -73.12 -6.99
CA ARG A 257 -16.72 -72.31 -6.42
C ARG A 257 -16.17 -71.19 -5.54
N THR A 258 -15.18 -71.47 -4.70
CA THR A 258 -14.48 -70.44 -3.90
C THR A 258 -13.83 -69.39 -4.79
N ILE A 259 -13.13 -69.79 -5.87
CA ILE A 259 -12.54 -68.86 -6.85
C ILE A 259 -13.61 -68.01 -7.53
N ALA A 260 -14.71 -68.61 -7.98
CA ALA A 260 -15.83 -67.88 -8.57
C ALA A 260 -16.46 -66.90 -7.56
N GLN A 261 -16.53 -67.29 -6.29
CA GLN A 261 -17.00 -66.45 -5.21
C GLN A 261 -16.03 -65.30 -4.93
N VAL A 262 -14.71 -65.49 -5.03
CA VAL A 262 -13.71 -64.41 -4.94
C VAL A 262 -13.76 -63.45 -6.13
N LEU A 263 -14.10 -63.95 -7.32
CA LEU A 263 -14.24 -63.11 -8.53
C LEU A 263 -15.54 -62.31 -8.59
N THR A 264 -16.59 -62.79 -7.92
CA THR A 264 -17.95 -62.19 -7.93
C THR A 264 -18.24 -61.38 -6.67
N THR A 265 -17.76 -61.85 -5.52
CA THR A 265 -17.79 -61.12 -4.27
C THR A 265 -16.52 -60.28 -4.26
N ASP A 266 -16.66 -58.98 -4.38
CA ASP A 266 -15.60 -58.02 -4.11
C ASP A 266 -15.06 -58.32 -2.71
N HIS A 267 -14.00 -59.14 -2.59
CA HIS A 267 -13.38 -59.56 -1.32
C HIS A 267 -12.69 -58.39 -0.60
N GLY A 268 -13.01 -57.16 -1.01
CA GLY A 268 -12.57 -55.92 -0.47
C GLY A 268 -13.22 -55.51 0.86
N ALA A 269 -14.16 -56.23 1.46
CA ALA A 269 -14.91 -55.68 2.59
C ALA A 269 -14.05 -55.23 3.80
N GLU A 270 -12.95 -55.91 4.14
CA GLU A 270 -12.07 -55.50 5.25
C GLU A 270 -10.87 -54.66 4.78
N GLY A 271 -10.25 -55.03 3.65
CA GLY A 271 -9.15 -54.26 3.06
C GLY A 271 -9.59 -52.89 2.57
N THR A 272 -10.66 -52.83 1.77
CA THR A 272 -11.25 -51.61 1.19
C THR A 272 -11.84 -50.69 2.24
N HIS A 273 -12.22 -51.19 3.42
CA HIS A 273 -12.72 -50.31 4.47
C HIS A 273 -11.59 -49.48 5.10
N SER A 274 -10.47 -50.12 5.44
CA SER A 274 -9.27 -49.39 5.89
C SER A 274 -8.73 -48.44 4.81
N GLU A 275 -8.95 -48.81 3.55
CA GLU A 275 -8.53 -48.07 2.36
C GLU A 275 -9.39 -46.84 2.08
N GLN A 276 -10.71 -47.02 2.09
CA GLN A 276 -11.68 -45.95 2.03
C GLN A 276 -11.45 -44.98 3.16
N GLN A 277 -11.22 -45.48 4.39
CA GLN A 277 -10.93 -44.62 5.53
C GLN A 277 -9.64 -43.81 5.35
N ARG A 278 -8.60 -44.37 4.71
CA ARG A 278 -7.37 -43.64 4.35
C ARG A 278 -7.62 -42.59 3.28
N LEU A 279 -8.37 -42.95 2.23
CA LEU A 279 -8.72 -42.02 1.15
C LEU A 279 -9.59 -40.87 1.68
N GLU A 280 -10.54 -41.17 2.55
CA GLU A 280 -11.45 -40.22 3.18
C GLU A 280 -10.70 -39.30 4.15
N SER A 281 -9.72 -39.83 4.90
CA SER A 281 -8.79 -39.03 5.72
C SER A 281 -7.98 -38.05 4.86
N LEU A 282 -7.40 -38.51 3.74
CA LEU A 282 -6.62 -37.66 2.83
C LEU A 282 -7.49 -36.58 2.18
N MET A 283 -8.71 -36.91 1.78
CA MET A 283 -9.67 -35.94 1.23
C MET A 283 -10.08 -34.90 2.27
N THR A 284 -10.28 -35.33 3.52
CA THR A 284 -10.60 -34.44 4.63
C THR A 284 -9.43 -33.51 4.95
N GLU A 285 -8.19 -34.00 4.92
CA GLU A 285 -6.99 -33.16 5.04
C GLU A 285 -6.88 -32.15 3.91
N LEU A 286 -7.15 -32.55 2.66
CA LEU A 286 -7.10 -31.67 1.49
C LEU A 286 -8.12 -30.53 1.60
N ASP A 287 -9.37 -30.86 1.94
CA ASP A 287 -10.43 -29.88 2.18
C ASP A 287 -10.13 -29.00 3.39
N GLY A 288 -9.55 -29.58 4.45
CA GLY A 288 -9.09 -28.85 5.63
C GLY A 288 -8.01 -27.82 5.32
N ILE A 289 -7.02 -28.17 4.50
CA ILE A 289 -5.98 -27.25 4.03
C ILE A 289 -6.63 -26.13 3.21
N ALA A 290 -7.46 -26.46 2.21
CA ALA A 290 -8.09 -25.45 1.34
C ALA A 290 -8.93 -24.43 2.14
N ARG A 291 -9.72 -24.90 3.13
CA ARG A 291 -10.50 -24.03 4.02
C ARG A 291 -9.59 -23.19 4.91
N THR A 292 -8.58 -23.80 5.53
CA THR A 292 -7.64 -23.11 6.42
C THR A 292 -6.87 -22.04 5.65
N THR A 293 -6.41 -22.33 4.44
CA THR A 293 -5.71 -21.38 3.56
C THR A 293 -6.59 -20.17 3.28
N THR A 294 -7.85 -20.42 2.89
CA THR A 294 -8.81 -19.34 2.61
C THR A 294 -9.09 -18.50 3.86
N GLN A 295 -9.29 -19.14 5.02
CA GLN A 295 -9.61 -18.46 6.27
C GLN A 295 -8.44 -17.63 6.80
N VAL A 296 -7.21 -18.16 6.74
CA VAL A 296 -6.00 -17.46 7.16
C VAL A 296 -5.71 -16.29 6.23
N LEU A 297 -5.79 -16.47 4.91
CA LEU A 297 -5.59 -15.37 3.94
C LEU A 297 -6.61 -14.25 4.15
N LEU A 298 -7.90 -14.58 4.26
CA LEU A 298 -8.94 -13.59 4.53
C LEU A 298 -8.73 -12.90 5.89
N GLY A 299 -8.29 -13.64 6.90
CA GLY A 299 -7.97 -13.09 8.23
C GLY A 299 -6.80 -12.12 8.21
N MET A 300 -5.70 -12.47 7.53
CA MET A 300 -4.54 -11.60 7.33
C MET A 300 -4.95 -10.33 6.59
N VAL A 301 -5.55 -10.48 5.39
CA VAL A 301 -6.01 -9.35 4.57
C VAL A 301 -6.94 -8.42 5.36
N ARG A 302 -7.88 -8.97 6.14
CA ARG A 302 -8.82 -8.13 6.90
C ARG A 302 -8.13 -7.35 8.02
N THR A 303 -7.19 -7.97 8.73
CA THR A 303 -6.47 -7.35 9.84
C THR A 303 -5.53 -6.28 9.31
N ASP A 304 -4.77 -6.62 8.27
CA ASP A 304 -3.78 -5.72 7.67
C ASP A 304 -4.48 -4.53 6.95
N LEU A 305 -5.62 -4.75 6.27
CA LEU A 305 -6.42 -3.66 5.70
C LEU A 305 -6.98 -2.71 6.78
N ALA A 306 -7.36 -3.23 7.94
CA ALA A 306 -7.82 -2.38 9.04
C ALA A 306 -6.67 -1.51 9.58
N GLU A 307 -5.46 -2.05 9.67
CA GLU A 307 -4.26 -1.30 10.06
C GLU A 307 -3.90 -0.23 9.02
N ILE A 308 -3.89 -0.58 7.73
CA ILE A 308 -3.67 0.36 6.62
C ILE A 308 -4.72 1.49 6.64
N ALA A 309 -5.99 1.16 6.85
CA ALA A 309 -7.05 2.16 6.93
C ALA A 309 -6.84 3.13 8.10
N SER A 310 -6.45 2.62 9.28
CA SER A 310 -6.14 3.44 10.44
C SER A 310 -4.96 4.38 10.17
N GLN A 311 -3.88 3.89 9.55
CA GLN A 311 -2.72 4.72 9.20
C GLN A 311 -3.07 5.76 8.14
N THR A 312 -3.89 5.40 7.15
CA THR A 312 -4.37 6.32 6.11
C THR A 312 -5.21 7.46 6.71
N SER A 313 -6.06 7.14 7.69
CA SER A 313 -6.82 8.16 8.43
C SER A 313 -5.88 9.13 9.17
N ALA A 314 -4.86 8.61 9.87
CA ALA A 314 -3.89 9.43 10.58
C ALA A 314 -3.10 10.35 9.63
N VAL A 315 -2.74 9.87 8.44
CA VAL A 315 -2.15 10.69 7.36
C VAL A 315 -3.11 11.80 6.95
N GLY A 316 -4.41 11.50 6.79
CA GLY A 316 -5.44 12.49 6.49
C GLY A 316 -5.51 13.61 7.54
N ASP A 317 -5.49 13.26 8.83
CA ASP A 317 -5.50 14.23 9.93
C ASP A 317 -4.25 15.13 9.92
N GLN A 318 -3.08 14.56 9.61
CA GLN A 318 -1.84 15.33 9.47
C GLN A 318 -1.89 16.29 8.28
N VAL A 319 -2.43 15.86 7.13
CA VAL A 319 -2.60 16.74 5.97
C VAL A 319 -3.55 17.90 6.31
N LEU A 320 -4.65 17.62 7.01
CA LEU A 320 -5.58 18.66 7.43
C LEU A 320 -4.91 19.66 8.39
N SER A 321 -4.06 19.19 9.30
CA SER A 321 -3.26 20.05 10.19
C SER A 321 -2.33 20.98 9.41
N VAL A 322 -1.67 20.50 8.35
CA VAL A 322 -0.82 21.34 7.47
C VAL A 322 -1.66 22.43 6.79
N PHE A 323 -2.86 22.10 6.29
CA PHE A 323 -3.76 23.10 5.71
C PHE A 323 -4.19 24.16 6.72
N GLY A 324 -4.42 23.79 7.98
CA GLY A 324 -4.68 24.74 9.06
C GLY A 324 -3.50 25.69 9.29
N GLN A 325 -2.27 25.17 9.29
CA GLN A 325 -1.07 25.98 9.48
C GLN A 325 -0.89 27.02 8.37
N VAL A 326 -1.26 26.73 7.11
CA VAL A 326 -1.14 27.65 5.97
C VAL A 326 -1.95 28.95 6.14
N GLN A 327 -2.92 29.00 7.06
CA GLN A 327 -3.70 30.22 7.34
C GLN A 327 -2.84 31.42 7.79
N PHE A 328 -1.65 31.19 8.34
CA PHE A 328 -0.70 32.26 8.68
C PHE A 328 -0.39 33.19 7.50
N GLN A 329 -0.51 32.69 6.26
CA GLN A 329 -0.28 33.47 5.05
C GLN A 329 -1.20 34.71 5.00
N ASP A 330 -2.45 34.59 5.45
CA ASP A 330 -3.38 35.72 5.45
C ASP A 330 -2.96 36.78 6.47
N VAL A 331 -2.59 36.36 7.68
CA VAL A 331 -2.12 37.25 8.75
C VAL A 331 -0.84 37.98 8.32
N VAL A 332 0.11 37.27 7.73
CA VAL A 332 1.36 37.87 7.20
C VAL A 332 1.05 38.85 6.07
N ARG A 333 0.15 38.51 5.14
CA ARG A 333 -0.27 39.42 4.07
C ARG A 333 -0.84 40.72 4.63
N GLN A 334 -1.75 40.63 5.61
CA GLN A 334 -2.36 41.82 6.22
C GLN A 334 -1.32 42.70 6.93
N GLN A 335 -0.36 42.12 7.65
CA GLN A 335 0.72 42.87 8.29
C GLN A 335 1.62 43.57 7.26
N ILE A 336 1.96 42.91 6.15
CA ILE A 336 2.74 43.52 5.06
C ILE A 336 1.97 44.68 4.42
N GLU A 337 0.68 44.52 4.14
CA GLU A 337 -0.16 45.59 3.58
C GLU A 337 -0.24 46.80 4.52
N ALA A 338 -0.35 46.58 5.83
CA ALA A 338 -0.32 47.65 6.84
C ALA A 338 1.02 48.39 6.87
N VAL A 339 2.14 47.67 6.77
CA VAL A 339 3.49 48.27 6.70
C VAL A 339 3.69 49.05 5.39
N ASP A 340 3.21 48.54 4.25
CA ASP A 340 3.31 49.23 2.96
C ASP A 340 2.51 50.54 2.95
N GLU A 341 1.30 50.53 3.51
CA GLU A 341 0.47 51.73 3.65
C GLU A 341 1.09 52.75 4.61
N SER A 342 1.60 52.30 5.76
CA SER A 342 2.36 53.15 6.70
C SER A 342 3.53 53.84 6.01
N ASN A 343 4.30 53.10 5.20
CA ASN A 343 5.40 53.65 4.42
C ASN A 343 4.93 54.64 3.34
N ALA A 344 3.78 54.41 2.70
CA ALA A 344 3.21 55.35 1.74
C ALA A 344 2.80 56.67 2.42
N MET A 345 2.16 56.60 3.59
CA MET A 345 1.80 57.77 4.39
C MET A 345 3.04 58.51 4.90
N LEU A 346 4.09 57.78 5.30
CA LEU A 346 5.37 58.34 5.70
C LEU A 346 6.03 59.13 4.56
N ARG A 347 6.04 58.59 3.33
CA ARG A 347 6.56 59.31 2.15
C ARG A 347 5.82 60.62 1.94
N GLN A 348 4.48 60.61 2.04
CA GLN A 348 3.67 61.82 1.90
C GLN A 348 3.91 62.84 3.02
N CYS A 349 4.10 62.38 4.27
CA CYS A 349 4.50 63.23 5.39
C CYS A 349 5.87 63.89 5.14
N LEU A 350 6.88 63.11 4.74
CA LEU A 350 8.22 63.62 4.44
C LEU A 350 8.21 64.61 3.27
N ASP A 351 7.42 64.35 2.22
CA ASP A 351 7.24 65.29 1.10
C ASP A 351 6.56 66.59 1.54
N GLY A 352 5.55 66.53 2.42
CA GLY A 352 4.91 67.71 3.00
C GLY A 352 5.87 68.54 3.86
N LEU A 353 6.70 67.88 4.69
CA LEU A 353 7.75 68.55 5.46
C LEU A 353 8.78 69.22 4.56
N ARG A 354 9.21 68.54 3.49
CA ARG A 354 10.13 69.08 2.47
C ARG A 354 9.56 70.31 1.78
N GLN A 355 8.28 70.27 1.37
CA GLN A 355 7.60 71.40 0.74
C GLN A 355 7.50 72.60 1.70
N GLY A 356 7.16 72.35 2.97
CA GLY A 356 7.11 73.38 4.01
C GLY A 356 8.46 74.06 4.28
N LEU A 357 9.57 73.33 4.20
CA LEU A 357 10.93 73.89 4.33
C LEU A 357 11.32 74.82 3.17
N ILE A 358 10.84 74.52 1.95
CA ILE A 358 11.16 75.28 0.73
C ILE A 358 10.17 76.46 0.55
N GLY A 359 9.20 76.63 1.46
CA GLY A 359 8.21 77.70 1.42
C GLY A 359 7.09 77.49 0.41
N ALA A 360 6.91 76.26 -0.09
CA ALA A 360 5.75 75.87 -0.88
C ALA A 360 4.61 75.46 0.06
N GLU A 361 3.37 75.89 -0.20
CA GLU A 361 2.22 75.39 0.57
C GLU A 361 1.99 73.91 0.21
N PRO A 362 2.09 72.98 1.19
CA PRO A 362 1.78 71.58 0.93
C PRO A 362 0.27 71.41 0.70
N ALA A 363 -0.11 70.65 -0.32
CA ALA A 363 -1.52 70.39 -0.66
C ALA A 363 -2.29 69.66 0.46
N ALA A 364 -1.59 68.86 1.29
CA ALA A 364 -2.09 68.25 2.52
C ALA A 364 -0.91 67.79 3.40
N LEU A 365 -0.78 68.33 4.61
CA LEU A 365 0.26 67.92 5.56
C LEU A 365 -0.27 66.79 6.46
N ILE A 366 0.19 65.55 6.23
CA ILE A 366 -0.06 64.44 7.14
C ILE A 366 0.90 64.58 8.33
N ARG A 367 0.36 64.61 9.56
CA ARG A 367 1.19 64.61 10.77
C ARG A 367 1.60 63.17 11.12
N PRO A 368 2.82 62.95 11.65
CA PRO A 368 3.29 61.64 12.12
C PRO A 368 2.31 60.88 13.03
N THR A 369 1.61 61.60 13.91
CA THR A 369 0.62 61.02 14.83
C THR A 369 -0.61 60.44 14.12
N ALA A 370 -1.04 61.05 13.00
CA ALA A 370 -2.16 60.57 12.21
C ALA A 370 -1.82 59.25 11.48
N ILE A 371 -0.55 59.04 11.13
CA ILE A 371 -0.07 57.77 10.54
C ILE A 371 -0.23 56.64 11.55
N LEU A 372 0.27 56.83 12.77
CA LEU A 372 0.15 55.85 13.85
C LEU A 372 -1.30 55.53 14.20
N GLU A 373 -2.18 56.52 14.28
CA GLU A 373 -3.61 56.29 14.52
C GLU A 373 -4.27 55.48 13.40
N THR A 374 -3.94 55.79 12.14
CA THR A 374 -4.47 55.08 10.97
C THR A 374 -4.00 53.62 10.96
N VAL A 375 -2.72 53.36 11.20
CA VAL A 375 -2.14 52.02 11.28
C VAL A 375 -2.80 51.21 12.41
N ARG A 376 -2.97 51.80 13.60
CA ARG A 376 -3.60 51.13 14.75
C ARG A 376 -5.09 50.86 14.57
N SER A 377 -5.80 51.72 13.84
CA SER A 377 -7.23 51.53 13.55
C SER A 377 -7.50 50.34 12.62
N ARG A 378 -6.46 49.88 11.89
CA ARG A 378 -6.52 48.73 10.98
C ARG A 378 -6.02 47.43 11.59
N TYR A 379 -5.60 47.45 12.86
CA TYR A 379 -5.25 46.20 13.52
C TYR A 379 -6.51 45.35 13.70
N VAL A 380 -6.44 44.14 13.17
CA VAL A 380 -7.52 43.16 13.25
C VAL A 380 -7.10 42.01 14.18
N THR A 381 -5.80 41.83 14.38
CA THR A 381 -5.23 40.72 15.16
C THR A 381 -4.63 41.16 16.49
N GLN A 382 -4.77 40.34 17.53
CA GLN A 382 -4.16 40.59 18.85
C GLN A 382 -2.64 40.66 18.78
N ILE A 383 -2.01 39.92 17.85
CA ILE A 383 -0.57 39.97 17.64
C ILE A 383 -0.14 41.40 17.23
N GLN A 384 -0.86 42.05 16.31
CA GLN A 384 -0.56 43.42 15.91
C GLN A 384 -0.67 44.40 17.08
N HIS A 385 -1.71 44.27 17.91
CA HIS A 385 -1.89 45.11 19.10
C HIS A 385 -0.79 44.90 20.16
N ARG A 386 -0.35 43.65 20.35
CA ARG A 386 0.71 43.31 21.30
C ARG A 386 2.06 43.86 20.85
N VAL A 387 2.38 43.70 19.57
CA VAL A 387 3.63 44.18 18.96
C VAL A 387 3.70 45.72 19.01
N ASP A 388 2.60 46.42 18.72
CA ASP A 388 2.51 47.88 18.86
C ASP A 388 2.67 48.36 20.30
N ALA A 389 2.04 47.69 21.28
CA ALA A 389 2.19 48.02 22.69
C ALA A 389 3.64 47.85 23.16
N GLN A 390 4.30 46.77 22.72
CA GLN A 390 5.70 46.48 23.02
C GLN A 390 6.66 47.51 22.40
N ALA A 391 6.46 47.88 21.13
CA ALA A 391 7.22 48.92 20.43
C ALA A 391 7.16 50.27 21.16
N LEU A 392 6.00 50.61 21.73
CA LEU A 392 5.77 51.85 22.45
C LEU A 392 6.14 51.79 23.94
N GLY A 393 6.72 50.68 24.43
CA GLY A 393 7.10 50.49 25.82
C GLY A 393 5.93 50.45 26.80
N LYS A 394 4.72 50.14 26.32
CA LYS A 394 3.52 49.99 27.16
C LYS A 394 3.44 48.56 27.68
N ALA A 395 3.20 48.37 28.99
CA ALA A 395 3.10 47.05 29.60
C ALA A 395 2.00 46.22 28.92
N THR A 396 2.38 45.08 28.34
CA THR A 396 1.45 44.09 27.79
C THR A 396 0.75 43.41 28.96
N ALA A 397 -0.54 43.66 29.15
CA ALA A 397 -1.34 42.90 30.10
C ALA A 397 -1.39 41.45 29.60
N GLY A 398 -0.74 40.54 30.32
CA GLY A 398 -0.77 39.12 30.01
C GLY A 398 -2.18 38.57 30.18
N THR A 399 -2.79 38.13 29.09
CA THR A 399 -3.96 37.27 29.11
C THR A 399 -3.70 36.11 28.17
N ASP A 400 -3.43 34.95 28.77
CA ASP A 400 -3.53 33.62 28.15
C ASP A 400 -4.90 33.47 27.49
N THR A 401 -4.96 33.33 26.16
CA THR A 401 -6.07 32.70 25.40
C THR A 401 -5.67 32.56 23.91
N PRO A 402 -6.26 31.63 23.14
CA PRO A 402 -5.53 30.73 22.24
C PRO A 402 -5.01 31.36 20.94
N ASP A 403 -3.91 30.79 20.43
CA ASP A 403 -3.17 31.13 19.19
C ASP A 403 -3.97 31.08 17.87
N ILE A 404 -5.29 30.84 17.93
CA ILE A 404 -6.14 30.69 16.74
C ILE A 404 -7.27 31.72 16.84
N GLU A 405 -7.06 32.87 16.20
CA GLU A 405 -8.14 33.79 15.86
C GLU A 405 -8.94 33.17 14.69
N LEU A 406 -10.15 32.70 15.00
CA LEU A 406 -11.08 32.18 13.99
C LEU A 406 -11.54 33.34 13.09
N PHE A 407 -11.23 33.24 11.79
CA PHE A 407 -11.86 34.03 10.72
C PHE A 407 -12.76 33.13 9.88
#